data_AF-A0A8B8CBD2-F1
#
_entry.id   AF-A0A8B8CBD2-F1
#
_cell.length_a   1.000
_cell.length_b   1.000
_cell.length_c   1.000
_cell.angle_alpha   90.00
_cell.angle_beta   90.00
_cell.angle_gamma   90.00
#
_symmetry.space_group_name_H-M   'P 1'
#
loop_
_entity.id
_entity.type
_entity.pdbx_description
1 polymer ?
#
loop_
_entity_poly.entity_id
_entity_poly.type
_entity_poly.pdbx_seq_one_letter_code
_entity_poly.pdbx_strand_id
1 'polypeptide(L)'
;MEKSKPLHIHGIVRDTVTTTYPLWPSGISVTRGRELIYSDDNSDTVDIVRDGKSLIVVLVGMEGRVRCRYDGKPAKRGMSFDPRGIVTDDLSQIIVADFIIDCLHIQDKNGHLLRCVNDCGLEEPNELSLEVRGNYGWD
;
A
#
# COMPACT_ATOMS: atom_id res chain seq x y z
N MET A 1 -16.94 -23.09 5.91
CA MET A 1 -15.92 -22.01 5.96
C MET A 1 -16.29 -21.08 7.09
N GLU A 2 -15.52 -21.13 8.18
CA GLU A 2 -15.69 -20.26 9.33
C GLU A 2 -15.19 -18.87 8.94
N LYS A 3 -16.07 -17.86 8.99
CA LYS A 3 -15.68 -16.47 8.74
C LYS A 3 -14.76 -16.03 9.87
N SER A 4 -13.55 -15.60 9.53
CA SER A 4 -12.58 -15.04 10.48
C SER A 4 -13.25 -13.97 11.34
N LYS A 5 -13.24 -14.16 12.66
CA LYS A 5 -13.73 -13.15 13.60
C LYS A 5 -12.73 -11.98 13.59
N PRO A 6 -13.18 -10.73 13.37
CA PRO A 6 -12.30 -9.58 13.44
C PRO A 6 -11.69 -9.49 14.85
N LEU A 7 -10.38 -9.31 14.92
CA LEU A 7 -9.65 -9.14 16.16
C LEU A 7 -10.17 -7.87 16.87
N HIS A 8 -10.88 -8.08 17.99
CA HIS A 8 -11.42 -6.98 18.79
C HIS A 8 -10.29 -6.42 19.66
N ILE A 9 -9.48 -5.52 19.10
CA ILE A 9 -8.68 -4.61 19.91
C ILE A 9 -9.65 -3.79 20.78
N HIS A 10 -9.37 -3.62 22.07
CA HIS A 10 -10.22 -2.82 22.97
C HIS A 10 -10.26 -1.36 22.52
N GLY A 11 -11.16 -1.06 21.59
CA GLY A 11 -11.35 0.23 20.96
C GLY A 11 -12.70 0.23 20.26
N ILE A 12 -13.41 1.35 20.33
CA ILE A 12 -14.70 1.51 19.66
C ILE A 12 -14.41 1.63 18.15
N VAL A 13 -14.97 0.74 17.33
CA VAL A 13 -14.99 0.92 15.87
C VAL A 13 -15.86 2.14 15.59
N ARG A 14 -15.26 3.19 15.03
CA ARG A 14 -15.94 4.48 14.85
C ARG A 14 -16.20 4.84 13.38
N ASP A 15 -15.43 4.33 12.41
CA ASP A 15 -15.61 4.55 10.95
C ASP A 15 -15.18 3.34 10.09
N THR A 16 -15.63 3.32 8.83
CA THR A 16 -15.35 2.27 7.84
C THR A 16 -14.97 2.88 6.47
N VAL A 17 -13.82 2.50 5.91
CA VAL A 17 -13.50 2.73 4.49
C VAL A 17 -13.95 1.52 3.69
N THR A 18 -14.81 1.71 2.71
CA THR A 18 -15.25 0.64 1.79
C THR A 18 -14.43 0.70 0.51
N THR A 19 -13.70 -0.37 0.23
CA THR A 19 -13.05 -0.59 -1.06
C THR A 19 -14.10 -0.69 -2.18
N THR A 20 -13.73 -0.31 -3.39
CA THR A 20 -14.63 -0.38 -4.56
C THR A 20 -15.06 -1.81 -4.91
N TYR A 21 -14.35 -2.83 -4.41
CA TYR A 21 -14.73 -4.24 -4.47
C TYR A 21 -14.84 -4.83 -3.06
N PRO A 22 -15.86 -5.66 -2.76
CA PRO A 22 -16.22 -6.10 -1.40
C PRO A 22 -15.25 -7.11 -0.76
N LEU A 23 -14.03 -7.23 -1.26
CA LEU A 23 -12.97 -8.10 -0.74
C LEU A 23 -11.90 -7.28 0.00
N TRP A 24 -11.14 -7.96 0.87
CA TRP A 24 -10.07 -7.34 1.65
C TRP A 24 -8.95 -6.86 0.73
N PRO A 25 -8.34 -5.68 1.00
CA PRO A 25 -7.16 -5.23 0.27
C PRO A 25 -6.02 -6.24 0.43
N SER A 26 -5.20 -6.39 -0.62
CA SER A 26 -4.04 -7.28 -0.62
C SER A 26 -2.92 -6.77 0.29
N GLY A 27 -2.77 -5.44 0.41
CA GLY A 27 -1.80 -4.82 1.29
C GLY A 27 -2.30 -3.47 1.82
N ILE A 28 -1.90 -3.10 3.03
CA ILE A 28 -2.24 -1.83 3.67
C ILE A 28 -0.97 -1.21 4.26
N SER A 29 -0.78 0.08 4.07
CA SER A 29 0.30 0.85 4.68
C SER A 29 -0.14 2.30 4.95
N VAL A 30 0.74 3.08 5.59
CA VAL A 30 0.52 4.49 5.92
C VAL A 30 1.71 5.33 5.43
N THR A 31 1.45 6.47 4.80
CA THR A 31 2.52 7.42 4.45
C THR A 31 3.01 8.17 5.68
N ARG A 32 4.23 8.73 5.60
CA ARG A 32 4.70 9.75 6.56
C ARG A 32 3.77 10.96 6.64
N GLY A 33 3.11 11.29 5.53
CA GLY A 33 2.05 12.31 5.42
C GLY A 33 0.76 11.94 6.14
N ARG A 34 0.71 10.76 6.79
CA ARG A 34 -0.45 10.26 7.52
C ARG A 34 -1.65 10.06 6.58
N GLU A 35 -1.39 9.44 5.45
CA GLU A 35 -2.40 9.01 4.49
C GLU A 35 -2.46 7.48 4.49
N LEU A 36 -3.68 6.93 4.42
CA LEU A 36 -3.88 5.49 4.23
C LEU A 36 -3.58 5.15 2.77
N ILE A 37 -2.81 4.09 2.55
CA ILE A 37 -2.60 3.52 1.21
C ILE A 37 -2.92 2.04 1.29
N TYR A 38 -3.58 1.54 0.24
CA TYR A 38 -3.81 0.11 0.08
C TYR A 38 -3.64 -0.34 -1.37
N SER A 39 -3.32 -1.61 -1.55
CA SER A 39 -3.32 -2.33 -2.81
C SER A 39 -4.52 -3.25 -2.90
N ASP A 40 -5.08 -3.39 -4.10
CA ASP A 40 -6.20 -4.29 -4.41
C ASP A 40 -5.92 -4.98 -5.75
N ASP A 41 -5.64 -6.28 -5.64
CA ASP A 41 -5.37 -7.19 -6.75
C ASP A 41 -6.60 -7.47 -7.61
N ASN A 42 -7.81 -7.33 -7.05
CA ASN A 42 -9.03 -7.56 -7.83
C ASN A 42 -9.37 -6.39 -8.74
N SER A 43 -8.94 -5.19 -8.36
CA SER A 43 -9.14 -3.98 -9.16
C SER A 43 -7.89 -3.54 -9.91
N ASP A 44 -6.77 -4.27 -9.78
CA ASP A 44 -5.46 -3.92 -10.31
C ASP A 44 -5.05 -2.49 -9.92
N THR A 45 -5.24 -2.09 -8.65
CA THR A 45 -4.97 -0.71 -8.24
C THR A 45 -4.21 -0.56 -6.92
N VAL A 46 -3.52 0.56 -6.82
CA VAL A 46 -3.00 1.11 -5.57
C VAL A 46 -3.67 2.47 -5.38
N ASP A 47 -4.35 2.62 -4.24
CA ASP A 47 -5.17 3.80 -3.94
C ASP A 47 -4.60 4.55 -2.73
N ILE A 48 -4.48 5.88 -2.86
CA ILE A 48 -4.10 6.77 -1.77
C ILE A 48 -5.33 7.56 -1.32
N VAL A 49 -5.68 7.39 -0.05
CA VAL A 49 -6.80 8.08 0.58
C VAL A 49 -6.31 9.38 1.22
N ARG A 50 -6.89 10.50 0.80
CA ARG A 50 -6.45 11.84 1.23
C ARG A 50 -7.65 12.68 1.65
N ASP A 51 -7.88 12.84 2.95
CA ASP A 51 -8.70 13.92 3.51
C ASP A 51 -8.30 14.18 4.99
N GLY A 52 -8.29 15.48 5.35
CA GLY A 52 -7.38 16.06 6.33
C GLY A 52 -7.79 16.01 7.80
N LYS A 53 -7.13 15.14 8.57
CA LYS A 53 -6.57 15.43 9.91
C LYS A 53 -5.70 14.24 10.34
N SER A 54 -4.39 14.40 10.22
CA SER A 54 -3.35 13.72 11.02
C SER A 54 -3.71 12.33 11.61
N LEU A 55 -3.37 11.25 10.89
CA LEU A 55 -3.14 9.89 11.47
C LEU A 55 -2.00 9.89 12.51
N ILE A 56 -2.17 10.51 13.69
CA ILE A 56 -1.55 9.91 14.88
C ILE A 56 -2.67 9.27 15.68
N VAL A 57 -2.64 7.95 15.55
CA VAL A 57 -3.21 6.93 16.42
C VAL A 57 -4.74 6.84 16.35
N VAL A 58 -5.17 5.74 15.73
CA VAL A 58 -6.55 5.33 15.44
C VAL A 58 -7.13 6.01 14.20
N LEU A 59 -7.07 5.26 13.10
CA LEU A 59 -7.95 5.32 11.94
C LEU A 59 -9.33 5.87 12.35
N VAL A 60 -9.71 7.11 11.97
CA VAL A 60 -11.08 7.65 11.99
C VAL A 60 -11.09 9.14 11.62
N GLY A 61 -11.97 9.53 10.69
CA GLY A 61 -12.52 10.89 10.67
C GLY A 61 -12.36 11.78 9.44
N MET A 62 -12.52 11.28 8.20
CA MET A 62 -13.16 11.98 7.07
C MET A 62 -13.66 10.90 6.08
N GLU A 63 -14.72 11.14 5.31
CA GLU A 63 -15.03 10.31 4.13
C GLU A 63 -13.82 10.37 3.19
N GLY A 64 -12.95 9.38 3.29
CA GLY A 64 -11.69 9.39 2.57
C GLY A 64 -11.97 9.20 1.10
N ARG A 65 -11.85 10.28 0.31
CA ARG A 65 -11.92 10.13 -1.14
C ARG A 65 -10.59 9.56 -1.62
N VAL A 66 -10.63 8.52 -2.45
CA VAL A 66 -9.47 8.12 -3.24
C VAL A 66 -9.13 9.30 -4.16
N ARG A 67 -7.98 9.93 -3.93
CA ARG A 67 -7.56 11.10 -4.73
C ARG A 67 -6.54 10.73 -5.79
N CYS A 68 -5.76 9.68 -5.54
CA CYS A 68 -4.82 9.14 -6.50
C CYS A 68 -4.97 7.64 -6.58
N ARG A 69 -4.94 7.15 -7.82
CA ARG A 69 -5.05 5.75 -8.18
C ARG A 69 -3.96 5.45 -9.20
N TYR A 70 -3.18 4.42 -8.92
CA TYR A 70 -2.18 3.88 -9.82
C TYR A 70 -2.64 2.51 -10.33
N ASP A 71 -2.60 2.29 -11.64
CA ASP A 71 -3.15 1.11 -12.33
C ASP A 71 -2.08 0.28 -13.08
N GLY A 72 -0.81 0.52 -12.76
CA GLY A 72 0.32 -0.14 -13.39
C GLY A 72 0.63 0.33 -14.82
N LYS A 73 -0.25 1.07 -15.51
CA LYS A 73 -0.09 1.36 -16.96
C LYS A 73 1.26 1.96 -17.36
N PRO A 74 1.84 2.92 -16.62
CA PRO A 74 3.15 3.48 -16.99
C PRO A 74 4.30 2.45 -16.97
N ALA A 75 4.11 1.35 -16.24
CA ALA A 75 5.05 0.24 -16.14
C ALA A 75 4.68 -0.95 -17.03
N LYS A 76 3.40 -1.06 -17.43
CA LYS A 76 2.84 -2.25 -18.12
C LYS A 76 3.61 -2.56 -19.40
N ARG A 77 4.30 -3.70 -19.39
CA ARG A 77 4.95 -4.32 -20.55
C ARG A 77 4.01 -5.25 -21.33
N GLY A 78 2.71 -4.92 -21.37
CA GLY A 78 1.68 -5.76 -21.99
C GLY A 78 1.09 -6.85 -21.09
N MET A 79 1.38 -6.85 -19.79
CA MET A 79 0.80 -7.79 -18.80
C MET A 79 -0.16 -7.06 -17.83
N SER A 80 -0.93 -7.84 -17.05
CA SER A 80 -1.75 -7.28 -15.97
C SER A 80 -0.87 -6.77 -14.82
N PHE A 81 -1.46 -5.99 -13.92
CA PHE A 81 -0.80 -5.45 -12.74
C PHE A 81 -1.47 -6.07 -11.51
N ASP A 82 -0.74 -6.91 -10.77
CA ASP A 82 -1.25 -7.57 -9.56
C ASP A 82 -0.52 -7.04 -8.32
N PRO A 83 -0.95 -5.88 -7.78
CA PRO A 83 -0.30 -5.27 -6.64
C PRO A 83 -0.59 -6.04 -5.35
N ARG A 84 0.47 -6.58 -4.74
CA ARG A 84 0.41 -7.31 -3.47
C ARG A 84 0.98 -6.47 -2.33
N GLY A 85 2.21 -6.78 -1.91
CA GLY A 85 2.88 -6.10 -0.81
C GLY A 85 3.08 -4.62 -1.08
N ILE A 86 2.84 -3.78 -0.07
CA ILE A 86 3.00 -2.33 -0.14
C ILE A 86 3.71 -1.79 1.09
N VAL A 87 4.75 -0.97 0.87
CA VAL A 87 5.50 -0.30 1.94
C VAL A 87 5.81 1.14 1.54
N THR A 88 6.16 1.96 2.54
CA THR A 88 6.55 3.36 2.34
C THR A 88 7.92 3.61 2.96
N ASP A 89 8.87 4.10 2.17
CA ASP A 89 10.22 4.39 2.66
C ASP A 89 10.31 5.74 3.41
N ASP A 90 11.47 6.04 3.99
CA ASP A 90 11.71 7.30 4.72
C ASP A 90 11.62 8.56 3.83
N LEU A 91 11.76 8.39 2.52
CA LEU A 91 11.60 9.44 1.51
C LEU A 91 10.13 9.60 1.08
N SER A 92 9.20 8.87 1.70
CA SER A 92 7.78 8.83 1.35
C SER A 92 7.52 8.31 -0.06
N GLN A 93 8.41 7.47 -0.58
CA GLN A 93 8.17 6.70 -1.79
C GLN A 93 7.28 5.52 -1.44
N ILE A 94 6.33 5.22 -2.34
CA ILE A 94 5.43 4.09 -2.20
C ILE A 94 6.02 2.96 -3.03
N ILE A 95 6.34 1.84 -2.39
CA ILE A 95 6.94 0.67 -3.01
C ILE A 95 5.89 -0.42 -3.03
N VAL A 96 5.58 -0.92 -4.22
CA VAL A 96 4.54 -1.93 -4.45
C VAL A 96 5.14 -3.11 -5.20
N ALA A 97 4.93 -4.31 -4.68
CA ALA A 97 5.24 -5.55 -5.38
C ALA A 97 4.15 -5.87 -6.41
N ASP A 98 4.55 -6.07 -7.66
CA ASP A 98 3.70 -6.66 -8.69
C ASP A 98 4.02 -8.14 -8.82
N PHE A 99 3.04 -8.97 -8.46
CA PHE A 99 3.15 -10.42 -8.42
C PHE A 99 3.31 -11.05 -9.81
N ILE A 100 2.71 -10.45 -10.85
CA ILE A 100 2.68 -11.06 -12.19
C ILE A 100 4.04 -10.97 -12.89
N ILE A 101 4.78 -9.90 -12.63
CA ILE A 101 6.04 -9.60 -13.33
C ILE A 101 7.25 -9.56 -12.39
N ASP A 102 7.10 -10.02 -11.14
CA ASP A 102 8.14 -10.10 -10.11
C ASP A 102 8.97 -8.82 -9.98
N CYS A 103 8.29 -7.66 -9.95
CA CYS A 103 8.95 -6.37 -9.95
C CYS A 103 8.45 -5.45 -8.83
N LEU A 104 9.28 -4.45 -8.49
CA LEU A 104 8.92 -3.41 -7.53
C LEU A 104 8.64 -2.09 -8.26
N HIS A 105 7.40 -1.62 -8.13
CA HIS A 105 6.97 -0.29 -8.58
C HIS A 105 7.26 0.71 -7.49
N ILE A 106 8.12 1.69 -7.79
CA ILE A 106 8.48 2.76 -6.87
C ILE A 106 7.82 4.02 -7.35
N GLN A 107 6.96 4.60 -6.51
CA GLN A 107 6.16 5.76 -6.82
C GLN A 107 6.53 6.93 -5.89
N ASP A 108 6.29 8.15 -6.35
CA ASP A 108 6.37 9.33 -5.50
C ASP A 108 5.22 9.35 -4.48
N LYS A 109 5.29 10.27 -3.52
CA LYS A 109 4.24 10.48 -2.51
C LYS A 109 2.85 10.76 -3.09
N ASN A 110 2.75 11.12 -4.37
CA ASN A 110 1.50 11.40 -5.04
C ASN A 110 0.92 10.19 -5.78
N GLY A 111 1.66 9.07 -5.85
CA GLY A 111 1.28 7.88 -6.62
C GLY A 111 1.71 7.93 -8.09
N HIS A 112 2.64 8.81 -8.46
CA HIS A 112 3.25 8.78 -9.80
C HIS A 112 4.43 7.82 -9.83
N LEU A 113 4.51 7.00 -10.88
CA LEU A 113 5.62 6.09 -11.07
C LEU A 113 6.95 6.86 -11.22
N LEU A 114 7.93 6.54 -10.37
CA LEU A 114 9.31 7.01 -10.48
C LEU A 114 10.17 6.01 -11.26
N ARG A 115 10.07 4.73 -10.90
CA ARG A 115 10.82 3.64 -11.55
C ARG A 115 10.18 2.28 -11.28
N CYS A 116 10.50 1.31 -12.14
CA CYS A 116 10.24 -0.12 -11.90
C CYS A 116 11.57 -0.84 -11.79
N VAL A 117 11.78 -1.54 -10.67
CA VAL A 117 12.97 -2.35 -10.45
C VAL A 117 12.62 -3.79 -10.77
N ASN A 118 13.30 -4.33 -11.79
CA ASN A 118 13.22 -5.75 -12.14
C ASN A 118 14.43 -6.47 -11.55
N ASP A 119 14.43 -7.80 -11.58
CA ASP A 119 15.53 -8.64 -11.10
C ASP A 119 15.85 -8.41 -9.61
N CYS A 120 14.81 -8.15 -8.82
CA CYS A 120 14.93 -7.96 -7.37
C CYS A 120 15.27 -9.28 -6.63
N GLY A 121 15.42 -10.40 -7.35
CA GLY A 121 15.53 -11.73 -6.77
C GLY A 121 14.27 -12.17 -6.02
N LEU A 122 13.14 -11.50 -6.29
CA LEU A 122 11.84 -11.84 -5.73
C LEU A 122 11.19 -12.88 -6.65
N GLU A 123 10.64 -13.92 -6.05
CA GLU A 123 9.73 -14.86 -6.71
C GLU A 123 8.39 -14.74 -5.98
N GLU A 124 7.34 -14.38 -6.71
CA GLU A 124 5.98 -14.30 -6.18
C GLU A 124 5.83 -13.40 -4.91
N PRO A 125 6.26 -12.12 -4.98
CA PRO A 125 6.30 -11.25 -3.81
C PRO A 125 4.89 -10.91 -3.30
N ASN A 126 4.48 -11.57 -2.22
CA ASN A 126 3.17 -11.36 -1.59
C ASN A 126 3.18 -10.26 -0.52
N GLU A 127 4.19 -10.25 0.34
CA GLU A 127 4.34 -9.25 1.41
C GLU A 127 5.69 -8.53 1.28
N LEU A 128 5.71 -7.27 1.72
CA LEU A 128 6.92 -6.46 1.79
C LEU A 128 7.08 -5.92 3.21
N SER A 129 8.32 -5.85 3.67
CA SER A 129 8.69 -5.16 4.91
C SER A 129 9.93 -4.32 4.68
N LEU A 130 10.07 -3.24 5.44
CA LEU A 130 11.25 -2.38 5.40
C LEU A 130 12.14 -2.67 6.61
N GLU A 131 13.43 -2.84 6.36
CA GLU A 131 14.45 -2.87 7.41
C GLU A 131 14.88 -1.43 7.72
N VAL A 132 14.62 -0.96 8.94
CA VAL A 132 15.21 0.30 9.43
C VAL A 132 16.61 -0.01 9.93
N ARG A 133 17.62 0.26 9.10
CA ARG A 133 19.01 0.21 9.56
C ARG A 133 19.29 1.43 10.44
N GLY A 134 19.17 1.24 11.75
CA GLY A 134 19.71 2.18 12.72
C GLY A 134 21.21 2.28 12.52
N ASN A 135 21.68 3.46 12.13
CA ASN A 135 23.12 3.75 12.11
C ASN A 135 23.58 3.94 13.57
N TYR A 136 23.59 2.87 14.34
CA TYR A 136 24.21 2.84 15.67
C TYR A 136 25.72 2.86 15.44
N GLY A 137 26.26 4.06 15.25
CA GLY A 137 27.67 4.30 14.98
C GLY A 137 28.56 3.81 16.12
N TRP A 138 29.02 2.58 15.98
CA TRP A 138 30.19 2.06 16.70
C TRP A 138 31.25 1.71 15.65
N ASP A 139 31.81 2.76 15.03
CA ASP A 139 33.15 2.76 14.45
C ASP A 139 33.99 3.78 15.23
#